data_AF-A0A7J2URV3-F1
#
_entry.id   AF-A0A7J2URV3-F1
#
_cell.length_a   1.000
_cell.length_b   1.000
_cell.length_c   1.000
_cell.angle_alpha   90.00
_cell.angle_beta   90.00
_cell.angle_gamma   90.00
#
_symmetry.space_group_name_H-M   'P 1'
#
loop_
_entity.id
_entity.type
_entity.pdbx_description
1 polymer ?
#
loop_
_entity_poly.entity_id
_entity_poly.type
_entity_poly.pdbx_seq_one_letter_code
_entity_poly.pdbx_strand_id
1 'polypeptide(L)'
;AGGPVVFPAVDCMIVTAVCPSTPRVPSIVVPATSKVTAEVSLPGQPCLLVVDGLERAKVRHGERVDITVSERKAKFFRWGDFCRKLREKIL
;
A
#
# COMPACT_ATOMS: atom_id res chain seq x y z
N ALA A 1 -10.00 -1.88 4.23
CA ALA A 1 -9.27 -2.76 3.29
C ALA A 1 -8.93 -4.13 3.91
N GLY A 2 -8.74 -4.26 5.23
CA GLY A 2 -8.63 -5.59 5.88
C GLY A 2 -7.28 -6.29 5.70
N GLY A 3 -6.22 -5.56 5.33
CA GLY A 3 -4.87 -6.10 5.26
C GLY A 3 -4.25 -6.39 6.63
N PRO A 4 -3.16 -7.18 6.69
CA PRO A 4 -2.51 -7.57 7.93
C PRO A 4 -1.83 -6.38 8.63
N VAL A 5 -1.70 -6.47 9.95
CA VAL A 5 -0.80 -5.60 10.73
C VAL A 5 0.62 -6.11 10.55
N VAL A 6 1.54 -5.23 10.17
CA VAL A 6 2.96 -5.56 9.99
C VAL A 6 3.81 -4.75 10.97
N PHE A 7 4.78 -5.43 11.58
CA PHE A 7 5.71 -4.81 12.51
C PHE A 7 6.63 -3.82 11.76
N PRO A 8 6.92 -2.60 12.28
CA PRO A 8 7.68 -1.57 11.55
C PRO A 8 9.13 -1.91 11.18
N ALA A 9 9.66 -3.04 11.63
CA ALA A 9 11.00 -3.53 11.30
C ALA A 9 11.00 -4.48 10.09
N VAL A 10 9.84 -4.91 9.60
CA VAL A 10 9.72 -5.80 8.45
C VAL A 10 9.76 -4.96 7.16
N ASP A 11 10.78 -5.19 6.33
CA ASP A 11 10.90 -4.55 5.02
C ASP A 11 10.03 -5.30 3.99
N CYS A 12 8.75 -4.95 3.90
CA CYS A 12 7.82 -5.49 2.92
C CYS A 12 6.86 -4.44 2.35
N MET A 13 6.22 -4.77 1.23
CA MET A 13 5.03 -4.07 0.73
C MET A 13 3.80 -4.97 0.84
N ILE A 14 2.64 -4.36 1.07
CA ILE A 14 1.36 -5.05 1.20
C ILE A 14 0.43 -4.52 0.12
N VAL A 15 -0.14 -5.42 -0.69
CA VAL A 15 -1.16 -5.11 -1.69
C VAL A 15 -2.49 -5.66 -1.20
N THR A 16 -3.46 -4.78 -0.98
CA THR A 16 -4.81 -5.16 -0.51
C THR A 16 -5.86 -4.54 -1.42
N ALA A 17 -6.70 -5.38 -2.03
CA ALA A 17 -7.82 -4.91 -2.83
C ALA A 17 -8.89 -4.24 -1.95
N VAL A 18 -9.53 -3.20 -2.47
CA VAL A 18 -10.64 -2.51 -1.80
C VAL A 18 -11.94 -2.88 -2.50
N CYS A 19 -12.85 -3.52 -1.77
CA CYS A 19 -14.15 -3.99 -2.29
C CYS A 19 -14.03 -4.71 -3.65
N PRO A 20 -13.17 -5.75 -3.78
CA PRO A 20 -13.06 -6.47 -5.03
C PRO A 20 -14.40 -7.12 -5.39
N SER A 21 -14.76 -7.10 -6.67
CA SER A 21 -15.96 -7.76 -7.19
C SER A 21 -15.91 -9.28 -7.05
N THR A 22 -14.70 -9.85 -6.96
CA THR A 22 -14.47 -11.28 -6.74
C THR A 22 -14.37 -11.57 -5.24
N PRO A 23 -15.07 -12.59 -4.72
CA PRO A 23 -14.97 -12.96 -3.31
C PRO A 23 -13.56 -13.46 -2.96
N ARG A 24 -13.12 -13.17 -1.73
CA ARG A 24 -11.90 -13.72 -1.10
C ARG A 24 -10.57 -13.41 -1.83
N VAL A 25 -10.39 -12.20 -2.36
CA VAL A 25 -9.05 -11.74 -2.78
C VAL A 25 -8.19 -11.48 -1.53
N PRO A 26 -7.14 -12.28 -1.27
CA PRO A 26 -6.29 -12.08 -0.09
C PRO A 26 -5.40 -10.85 -0.27
N SER A 27 -4.90 -10.32 0.85
CA SER A 27 -3.76 -9.39 0.77
C SER A 27 -2.50 -10.16 0.38
N ILE A 28 -1.67 -9.54 -0.45
CA ILE A 28 -0.40 -10.10 -0.89
C ILE A 28 0.72 -9.33 -0.20
N VAL A 29 1.62 -10.05 0.48
CA VAL A 29 2.82 -9.49 1.11
C VAL A 29 4.02 -9.86 0.27
N VAL A 30 4.77 -8.85 -0.18
CA VAL A 30 5.96 -9.03 -1.03
C VAL A 30 7.18 -8.36 -0.39
N PRO A 31 8.41 -8.81 -0.70
CA PRO A 31 9.62 -8.12 -0.26
C PRO A 31 9.62 -6.65 -0.68
N ALA A 32 10.16 -5.75 0.15
CA ALA A 32 10.22 -4.31 -0.17
C ALA A 32 11.00 -4.01 -1.46
N THR A 33 11.95 -4.87 -1.84
CA THR A 33 12.74 -4.76 -3.08
C THR A 33 11.96 -5.14 -4.34
N SER A 34 10.73 -5.64 -4.21
CA SER A 34 9.90 -6.00 -5.35
C SER A 34 9.49 -4.77 -6.14
N LYS A 35 9.28 -4.92 -7.45
CA LYS A 35 8.58 -3.94 -8.27
C LYS A 35 7.13 -4.39 -8.41
N VAL A 36 6.19 -3.56 -7.95
CA VAL A 36 4.75 -3.79 -8.11
C VAL A 36 4.25 -2.86 -9.21
N THR A 37 3.61 -3.41 -10.23
CA THR A 37 3.04 -2.62 -11.33
C THR A 37 1.51 -2.78 -11.31
N ALA A 38 0.80 -1.66 -11.31
CA ALA A 38 -0.65 -1.61 -11.47
C ALA A 38 -0.99 -0.96 -12.82
N GLU A 39 -1.91 -1.56 -13.57
CA GLU A 39 -2.33 -1.07 -14.89
C GLU A 39 -3.84 -0.86 -14.92
N VAL A 40 -4.29 0.25 -15.51
CA VAL A 40 -5.73 0.51 -15.69
C VAL A 40 -6.21 -0.20 -16.95
N SER A 41 -6.81 -1.37 -16.76
CA SER A 41 -7.21 -2.26 -17.85
C SER A 41 -8.53 -1.87 -18.52
N LEU A 42 -9.43 -1.15 -17.84
CA LEU A 42 -10.76 -0.82 -18.37
C LEU A 42 -10.77 0.54 -19.10
N PRO A 43 -11.15 0.59 -20.40
CA PRO A 43 -11.33 1.84 -21.12
C PRO A 43 -12.44 2.71 -20.51
N GLY A 44 -12.26 4.03 -20.57
CA GLY A 44 -13.30 5.00 -20.17
C GLY A 44 -13.52 5.14 -18.66
N GLN A 45 -12.81 4.39 -17.82
CA GLN A 45 -12.85 4.52 -16.35
C GLN A 45 -11.52 5.05 -15.82
N PRO A 46 -11.34 6.38 -15.69
CA PRO A 46 -10.11 6.92 -15.10
C PRO A 46 -10.00 6.55 -13.63
N CYS A 47 -8.81 6.12 -13.21
CA CYS A 47 -8.49 5.86 -11.82
C CYS A 47 -7.85 7.09 -11.16
N LEU A 48 -7.95 7.16 -9.84
CA LEU A 48 -7.26 8.17 -9.03
C LEU A 48 -6.18 7.47 -8.19
N LEU A 49 -4.93 7.81 -8.46
CA LEU A 49 -3.82 7.48 -7.58
C LEU A 49 -3.76 8.51 -6.45
N VAL A 50 -3.70 8.03 -5.21
CA VAL A 50 -3.55 8.87 -4.02
C VAL A 50 -2.35 8.37 -3.21
N VAL A 51 -1.38 9.25 -2.94
CA VAL A 51 -0.18 8.93 -2.16
C VAL A 51 -0.25 9.64 -0.81
N ASP A 52 -0.10 8.88 0.29
CA ASP A 52 -0.19 9.35 1.68
C ASP A 52 -1.46 10.16 2.01
N GLY A 53 -2.53 10.00 1.23
CA GLY A 53 -3.78 10.75 1.37
C GLY A 53 -3.72 12.21 0.91
N LEU A 54 -2.57 12.67 0.41
CA LEU A 54 -2.31 14.07 0.07
C LEU A 54 -2.21 14.28 -1.44
N GLU A 55 -1.21 13.65 -2.06
CA GLU A 55 -0.92 13.83 -3.48
C GLU A 55 -1.87 13.00 -4.34
N ARG A 56 -2.36 13.59 -5.43
CA ARG A 56 -3.39 13.00 -6.29
C ARG A 56 -3.00 13.09 -7.75
N ALA A 57 -3.11 11.96 -8.46
CA ALA A 57 -2.88 11.91 -9.90
C ALA A 57 -3.98 11.09 -10.58
N LYS A 58 -4.44 11.53 -11.77
CA LYS A 58 -5.32 10.73 -12.61
C LYS A 58 -4.48 9.71 -13.37
N VAL A 59 -4.93 8.47 -13.40
CA VAL A 59 -4.33 7.38 -14.18
C VAL A 59 -5.36 6.90 -15.18
N ARG A 60 -5.01 6.95 -16.47
CA ARG A 60 -5.87 6.64 -17.60
C ARG A 60 -5.66 5.21 -18.06
N HIS A 61 -6.60 4.73 -18.88
CA HIS A 61 -6.51 3.44 -19.53
C HIS A 61 -5.18 3.28 -20.28
N GLY A 62 -4.53 2.13 -20.10
CA GLY A 62 -3.22 1.81 -20.70
C GLY A 62 -2.01 2.42 -19.96
N GLU A 63 -2.22 3.31 -18.98
CA GLU A 63 -1.15 3.81 -18.13
C GLU A 63 -0.83 2.81 -17.01
N ARG A 64 0.44 2.84 -16.58
CA ARG A 64 0.98 1.98 -15.53
C ARG A 64 1.49 2.82 -14.37
N VAL A 65 1.28 2.31 -13.16
CA VAL A 65 1.86 2.83 -11.93
C VAL A 65 2.86 1.80 -11.44
N ASP A 66 4.14 2.19 -11.43
CA ASP A 66 5.22 1.38 -10.88
C ASP A 66 5.52 1.83 -9.45
N ILE A 67 5.40 0.89 -8.51
CA ILE A 67 5.68 1.08 -7.09
C ILE A 67 6.93 0.28 -6.73
N THR A 68 7.90 0.97 -6.14
CA THR A 68 9.17 0.41 -5.66
C THR A 68 9.56 1.07 -4.34
N VAL A 69 10.43 0.42 -3.57
CA VAL A 69 11.05 1.06 -2.41
C VAL A 69 11.92 2.24 -2.85
N SER A 70 11.75 3.38 -2.19
CA SER A 70 12.58 4.57 -2.39
C SER A 70 13.98 4.36 -1.83
N GLU A 71 15.00 4.82 -2.57
CA GLU A 71 16.38 4.91 -2.06
C GLU A 71 16.50 5.87 -0.86
N ARG A 72 15.61 6.86 -0.80
CA ARG A 72 15.50 7.79 0.32
C ARG A 72 14.45 7.31 1.31
N LYS A 73 14.90 6.66 2.39
CA LYS A 73 14.03 6.23 3.50
C LYS A 73 13.72 7.39 4.44
N ALA A 74 12.46 7.50 4.87
CA ALA A 74 12.05 8.42 5.92
C ALA A 74 12.67 8.02 7.27
N LYS A 75 13.12 9.01 8.04
CA LYS A 75 13.72 8.83 9.37
C LYS A 75 12.73 9.29 10.43
N PHE A 76 12.45 8.42 11.40
CA PHE A 76 11.50 8.68 12.47
C PHE A 76 12.17 8.57 13.83
N PHE A 77 11.89 9.51 14.73
CA PHE A 77 12.18 9.35 16.15
C PHE A 77 11.18 8.37 16.77
N ARG A 78 11.68 7.37 17.50
CA ARG A 78 10.85 6.35 18.13
C ARG A 78 10.91 6.49 19.66
N TRP A 79 9.74 6.54 20.28
CA TRP A 79 9.58 6.49 21.73
C TRP A 79 8.55 5.43 22.11
N GLY A 80 8.92 4.55 23.03
CA GLY A 80 8.10 3.41 23.46
C GLY A 80 7.98 2.28 22.43
N ASP A 81 7.34 1.20 22.85
CA ASP A 81 7.20 -0.04 22.08
C ASP A 81 6.02 -0.01 21.08
N PHE A 82 6.19 -0.69 19.93
CA PHE A 82 5.16 -0.78 18.89
C PHE A 82 3.93 -1.56 19.36
N CYS A 83 4.09 -2.71 20.01
CA CYS A 83 2.96 -3.51 20.48
C CYS A 83 2.16 -2.76 21.55
N ARG A 84 2.81 -1.97 22.41
CA ARG A 84 2.10 -1.06 23.33
C ARG A 84 1.22 -0.06 22.56
N LYS A 85 1.80 0.69 21.61
CA LYS A 85 1.06 1.68 20.81
C LYS A 85 -0.07 1.06 19.98
N LEU A 86 0.15 -0.15 19.47
CA LEU A 86 -0.84 -0.89 18.72
C LEU A 86 -2.05 -1.20 19.60
N ARG A 87 -1.81 -1.71 20.81
CA ARG A 87 -2.87 -1.97 21.79
C ARG A 87 -3.65 -0.71 22.14
N GLU A 88 -2.99 0.41 22.42
CA GLU A 88 -3.67 1.67 22.78
C GLU A 88 -4.56 2.27 21.67
N LYS A 89 -4.30 1.95 20.40
CA LYS A 89 -5.00 2.57 19.25
C LYS A 89 -6.04 1.68 18.60
N ILE A 90 -5.87 0.37 18.66
CA ILE A 90 -6.67 -0.59 17.88
C ILE A 90 -7.47 -1.54 18.79
N LEU A 91 -6.98 -1.81 20.01
CA LEU A 91 -7.70 -2.59 21.02
C LEU A 91 -8.31 -1.67 22.08
#